data_AF-A0A3S8R7Y8-F1
#
_entry.id   AF-A0A3S8R7Y8-F1
#
_cell.length_a   1.000
_cell.length_b   1.000
_cell.length_c   1.000
_cell.angle_alpha   90.00
_cell.angle_beta   90.00
_cell.angle_gamma   90.00
#
_symmetry.space_group_name_H-M   'P 1'
#
loop_
_entity.id
_entity.type
_entity.pdbx_description
1 polymer ?
#
loop_
_entity_poly.entity_id
_entity_poly.type
_entity_poly.pdbx_seq_one_letter_code
_entity_poly.pdbx_strand_id
1 'polypeptide(L)'
;MGSVATAVLDACTVINLIHIDNSEEFLIKKLNKYLKIFISDKVFTEIKTNIFKNDIERDRIENAVSCFINYKVSDSLFEEFGKDFLKKVRSISNYKKDNGEFFSTALSLYYSQVMPSKLFFYTDDFTAKEDFSSFFDLHQIGGIKDTADLLLLLYRLDEQFSKRELIRLLSSLHSEYAVGLSNLISKLRDYINTLSPKLRKDKEFNEKLRKLIDKLHKHSLEDLGDFKSFFERKRGNHHKQISCILNEYRIVFDLQTRNNNYLDKIQNLIKYLEEKELYKFIGE
;
A
#
# COMPACT_ATOMS: atom_id res chain seq x y z
N MET A 1 -19.44 15.19 -17.14
CA MET A 1 -19.62 15.13 -15.67
C MET A 1 -18.26 15.37 -15.02
N GLY A 2 -18.17 16.29 -14.06
CA GLY A 2 -16.93 16.53 -13.33
C GLY A 2 -16.57 15.34 -12.43
N SER A 3 -15.28 15.20 -12.10
CA SER A 3 -14.80 14.20 -11.15
C SER A 3 -15.56 14.30 -9.81
N VAL A 4 -15.95 13.18 -9.23
CA VAL A 4 -16.82 13.10 -8.05
C VAL A 4 -16.02 13.14 -6.74
N ALA A 5 -14.75 12.71 -6.78
CA ALA A 5 -13.86 12.77 -5.63
C ALA A 5 -12.41 13.06 -6.05
N THR A 6 -11.63 13.57 -5.10
CA THR A 6 -10.21 13.85 -5.27
C THR A 6 -9.37 12.81 -4.53
N ALA A 7 -8.37 12.26 -5.21
CA ALA A 7 -7.54 11.20 -4.70
C ALA A 7 -6.05 11.52 -4.87
N VAL A 8 -5.25 11.23 -3.85
CA VAL A 8 -3.79 11.10 -3.96
C VAL A 8 -3.46 9.63 -3.80
N LEU A 9 -2.64 9.07 -4.70
CA LEU A 9 -2.27 7.66 -4.64
C LEU A 9 -0.80 7.50 -4.26
N ASP A 10 -0.55 6.57 -3.34
CA ASP A 10 0.77 6.07 -3.00
C ASP A 10 1.27 5.01 -3.99
N ALA A 11 2.57 4.70 -3.95
CA ALA A 11 3.20 3.72 -4.83
C ALA A 11 2.59 2.32 -4.69
N CYS A 12 2.38 1.86 -3.45
CA CYS A 12 1.83 0.54 -3.19
C CYS A 12 0.41 0.39 -3.79
N THR A 13 -0.43 1.40 -3.60
CA THR A 13 -1.79 1.42 -4.18
C THR A 13 -1.77 1.34 -5.71
N VAL A 14 -0.91 2.12 -6.38
CA VAL A 14 -0.82 2.08 -7.84
C VAL A 14 -0.33 0.72 -8.35
N ILE A 15 0.69 0.15 -7.70
CA ILE A 15 1.22 -1.17 -8.05
C ILE A 15 0.11 -2.23 -7.92
N ASN A 16 -0.60 -2.23 -6.79
CA ASN A 16 -1.69 -3.19 -6.55
C ASN A 16 -2.82 -3.04 -7.58
N LEU A 17 -3.20 -1.82 -7.95
CA LEU A 17 -4.20 -1.58 -9.00
C LEU A 17 -3.76 -2.17 -10.36
N ILE A 18 -2.49 -2.04 -10.72
CA ILE A 18 -1.94 -2.59 -11.98
C ILE A 18 -1.91 -4.12 -11.95
N HIS A 19 -1.54 -4.71 -10.82
CA HIS A 19 -1.46 -6.16 -10.67
C HIS A 19 -2.83 -6.83 -10.69
N ILE A 20 -3.86 -6.24 -10.08
CA ILE A 20 -5.21 -6.84 -10.04
C ILE A 20 -6.05 -6.57 -11.29
N ASP A 21 -5.69 -5.55 -12.09
CA ASP A 21 -6.39 -5.22 -13.33
C ASP A 21 -5.94 -6.11 -14.50
N ASN A 22 -6.39 -7.37 -14.46
CA ASN A 22 -6.08 -8.37 -15.48
C ASN A 22 -6.71 -8.08 -16.86
N SER A 23 -7.67 -7.15 -16.92
CA SER A 23 -8.29 -6.67 -18.15
C SER A 23 -7.62 -5.37 -18.57
N GLU A 24 -7.22 -5.24 -19.84
CA GLU A 24 -6.55 -4.04 -20.37
C GLU A 24 -7.35 -2.75 -20.06
N GLU A 25 -7.02 -2.13 -18.92
CA GLU A 25 -7.44 -0.81 -18.44
C GLU A 25 -8.84 -0.68 -17.82
N PHE A 26 -9.46 -1.75 -17.30
CA PHE A 26 -10.80 -1.62 -16.69
C PHE A 26 -10.83 -0.66 -15.50
N LEU A 27 -9.91 -0.82 -14.54
CA LEU A 27 -9.83 0.05 -13.36
C LEU A 27 -9.37 1.44 -13.76
N ILE A 28 -8.39 1.54 -14.65
CA ILE A 28 -7.85 2.81 -15.15
C ILE A 28 -8.95 3.67 -15.80
N LYS A 29 -9.84 3.07 -16.60
CA LYS A 29 -10.97 3.77 -17.22
C LYS A 29 -11.93 4.32 -16.16
N LYS A 30 -12.20 3.57 -15.08
CA LYS A 30 -13.05 4.03 -13.98
C LYS A 30 -12.39 5.12 -13.15
N LEU A 31 -11.09 4.98 -12.86
CA LEU A 31 -10.28 6.00 -12.20
C LEU A 31 -10.38 7.33 -12.95
N ASN A 32 -10.11 7.33 -14.26
CA ASN A 32 -10.22 8.51 -15.13
C ASN A 32 -11.63 9.11 -15.15
N LYS A 33 -12.66 8.27 -15.16
CA LYS A 33 -14.05 8.71 -15.27
C LYS A 33 -14.55 9.40 -14.00
N TYR A 34 -14.20 8.87 -12.82
CA TYR A 34 -14.84 9.28 -11.57
C TYR A 34 -13.96 10.11 -10.63
N LEU A 35 -12.63 10.04 -10.77
CA LEU A 35 -11.71 10.62 -9.79
C LEU A 35 -10.80 11.67 -10.42
N LYS A 36 -10.48 12.69 -9.63
CA LYS A 36 -9.36 13.61 -9.90
C LYS A 36 -8.15 13.10 -9.14
N ILE A 37 -7.20 12.51 -9.85
CA ILE A 37 -6.09 11.76 -9.26
C ILE A 37 -4.79 12.55 -9.35
N PHE A 38 -4.00 12.50 -8.28
CA PHE A 38 -2.68 13.08 -8.21
C PHE A 38 -1.67 12.09 -7.65
N ILE A 39 -0.48 12.08 -8.24
CA ILE A 39 0.63 11.20 -7.85
C ILE A 39 1.91 12.03 -7.90
N SER A 40 2.69 12.04 -6.83
CA SER A 40 3.96 12.78 -6.79
C SER A 40 5.03 12.17 -7.70
N ASP A 41 6.01 12.98 -8.13
CA ASP A 41 7.17 12.50 -8.88
C ASP A 41 7.96 11.46 -8.07
N LYS A 42 8.08 11.68 -6.75
CA LYS A 42 8.67 10.71 -5.83
C LYS A 42 7.97 9.36 -5.86
N VAL A 43 6.64 9.33 -5.78
CA VAL A 43 5.85 8.09 -5.85
C VAL A 43 6.05 7.40 -7.21
N PHE A 44 6.07 8.16 -8.31
CA PHE A 44 6.35 7.61 -9.63
C PHE A 44 7.72 6.90 -9.73
N THR A 45 8.74 7.49 -9.10
CA THR A 45 10.07 6.88 -9.00
C THR A 45 10.03 5.55 -8.26
N GLU A 46 9.26 5.48 -7.17
CA GLU A 46 9.09 4.26 -6.38
C GLU A 46 8.30 3.19 -7.13
N ILE A 47 7.26 3.56 -7.88
CA ILE A 47 6.52 2.64 -8.76
C ILE A 47 7.48 1.97 -9.74
N LYS A 48 8.24 2.77 -10.51
CA LYS A 48 9.19 2.24 -11.51
C LYS A 48 10.26 1.32 -10.91
N THR A 49 10.67 1.59 -9.68
CA THR A 49 11.69 0.79 -8.97
C THR A 49 11.15 -0.55 -8.49
N ASN A 50 9.87 -0.62 -8.11
CA ASN A 50 9.32 -1.78 -7.42
C ASN A 50 8.42 -2.67 -8.28
N ILE A 51 7.79 -2.12 -9.33
CA ILE A 51 6.74 -2.82 -10.07
C ILE A 51 7.24 -4.03 -10.88
N PHE A 52 8.51 -4.05 -11.30
CA PHE A 52 9.05 -5.12 -12.16
C PHE A 52 9.77 -6.25 -11.40
N LYS A 53 9.73 -6.26 -10.06
CA LYS A 53 10.64 -7.11 -9.27
C LYS A 53 10.47 -8.61 -9.49
N ASN A 54 9.33 -9.09 -10.00
CA ASN A 54 9.09 -10.52 -10.25
C ASN A 54 8.21 -10.81 -11.48
N ASP A 55 8.08 -9.87 -12.42
CA ASP A 55 7.00 -9.95 -13.42
C ASP A 55 7.43 -10.50 -14.79
N ILE A 56 6.60 -11.41 -15.31
CA ILE A 56 6.75 -12.07 -16.62
C ILE A 56 6.03 -11.26 -17.72
N GLU A 57 5.07 -10.39 -17.35
CA GLU A 57 4.23 -9.61 -18.26
C GLU A 57 4.69 -8.14 -18.38
N ARG A 58 5.98 -7.94 -18.64
CA ARG A 58 6.60 -6.61 -18.60
C ARG A 58 5.91 -5.58 -19.49
N ASP A 59 5.57 -5.93 -20.72
CA ASP A 59 4.94 -5.02 -21.68
C ASP A 59 3.56 -4.54 -21.21
N ARG A 60 2.74 -5.44 -20.63
CA ARG A 60 1.44 -5.09 -20.05
C ARG A 60 1.61 -4.08 -18.92
N ILE A 61 2.58 -4.33 -18.04
CA ILE A 61 2.86 -3.46 -16.90
C ILE A 61 3.38 -2.10 -17.36
N GLU A 62 4.29 -2.06 -18.33
CA GLU A 62 4.80 -0.79 -18.88
C GLU A 62 3.66 0.03 -19.49
N ASN A 63 2.75 -0.61 -20.24
CA ASN A 63 1.55 0.04 -20.77
C ASN A 63 0.66 0.56 -19.64
N ALA A 64 0.36 -0.25 -18.63
CA ALA A 64 -0.47 0.18 -17.50
C ALA A 64 0.15 1.35 -16.73
N VAL A 65 1.47 1.32 -16.46
CA VAL A 65 2.20 2.44 -15.82
C VAL A 65 2.10 3.72 -16.65
N SER A 66 2.16 3.60 -17.98
CA SER A 66 2.04 4.75 -18.88
C SER A 66 0.68 5.44 -18.72
N CYS A 67 -0.39 4.71 -18.45
CA CYS A 67 -1.71 5.30 -18.22
C CYS A 67 -1.76 6.18 -16.95
N PHE A 68 -0.96 5.86 -15.94
CA PHE A 68 -0.91 6.66 -14.71
C PHE A 68 -0.10 7.95 -14.88
N ILE A 69 0.75 8.06 -15.92
CA ILE A 69 1.66 9.20 -16.09
C ILE A 69 0.92 10.55 -16.14
N ASN A 70 -0.32 10.53 -16.62
CA ASN A 70 -1.18 11.70 -16.73
C ASN A 70 -1.63 12.23 -15.36
N TYR A 71 -1.53 11.43 -14.30
CA TYR A 71 -1.80 11.85 -12.93
C TYR A 71 -0.55 12.37 -12.20
N LYS A 72 0.62 12.27 -12.84
CA LYS A 72 1.89 12.69 -12.26
C LYS A 72 1.93 14.20 -12.08
N VAL A 73 2.28 14.63 -10.89
CA VAL A 73 2.48 16.03 -10.55
C VAL A 73 3.92 16.24 -10.11
N SER A 74 4.53 17.32 -10.58
CA SER A 74 5.92 17.57 -10.25
C SER A 74 6.11 17.99 -8.81
N ASP A 75 7.14 17.47 -8.16
CA ASP A 75 7.47 17.87 -6.78
C ASP A 75 7.92 19.34 -6.69
N SER A 76 8.29 19.97 -7.81
CA SER A 76 8.56 21.41 -7.86
C SER A 76 7.32 22.26 -7.54
N LEU A 77 6.10 21.72 -7.66
CA LEU A 77 4.87 22.43 -7.32
C LEU A 77 4.90 22.94 -5.87
N PHE A 78 5.59 22.24 -4.97
CA PHE A 78 5.63 22.60 -3.55
C PHE A 78 6.30 23.96 -3.34
N GLU A 79 7.16 24.39 -4.27
CA GLU A 79 7.78 25.71 -4.24
C GLU A 79 6.76 26.84 -4.46
N GLU A 80 5.65 26.58 -5.17
CA GLU A 80 4.57 27.54 -5.39
C GLU A 80 3.86 27.92 -4.08
N PHE A 81 3.80 26.98 -3.13
CA PHE A 81 3.20 27.20 -1.80
C PHE A 81 4.20 27.81 -0.80
N GLY A 82 5.48 27.81 -1.16
CA GLY A 82 6.57 28.37 -0.36
C GLY A 82 7.77 27.44 -0.32
N LYS A 83 8.98 28.01 -0.44
CA LYS A 83 10.27 27.29 -0.43
C LYS A 83 10.49 26.42 0.81
N ASP A 84 9.76 26.66 1.90
CA ASP A 84 9.85 25.91 3.15
C ASP A 84 8.65 24.99 3.41
N PHE A 85 7.74 24.81 2.44
CA PHE A 85 6.51 24.01 2.60
C PHE A 85 6.81 22.59 3.11
N LEU A 86 7.66 21.83 2.41
CA LEU A 86 8.02 20.48 2.81
C LEU A 86 8.69 20.44 4.19
N LYS A 87 9.49 21.47 4.54
CA LYS A 87 10.12 21.58 5.85
C LYS A 87 9.07 21.77 6.96
N LYS A 88 8.05 22.60 6.71
CA LYS A 88 6.92 22.81 7.62
C LYS A 88 6.11 21.53 7.80
N VAL A 89 5.70 20.88 6.70
CA VAL A 89 4.97 19.61 6.75
C VAL A 89 5.74 18.60 7.59
N ARG A 90 7.05 18.46 7.35
CA ARG A 90 7.93 17.56 8.10
C ARG A 90 7.97 17.89 9.60
N SER A 91 8.07 19.17 9.96
CA SER A 91 8.11 19.59 11.36
C SER A 91 6.80 19.30 12.10
N ILE A 92 5.67 19.43 11.42
CA ILE A 92 4.34 19.28 12.01
C ILE A 92 3.95 17.80 12.09
N SER A 93 4.24 17.01 11.05
CA SER A 93 3.97 15.56 11.05
C SER A 93 4.97 14.76 11.89
N ASN A 94 6.11 15.37 12.27
CA ASN A 94 7.24 14.70 12.93
C ASN A 94 7.79 13.50 12.13
N TYR A 95 7.53 13.47 10.82
CA TYR A 95 7.92 12.36 9.95
C TYR A 95 9.35 12.53 9.43
N LYS A 96 10.16 11.48 9.50
CA LYS A 96 11.61 11.60 9.26
C LYS A 96 12.05 11.16 7.86
N LYS A 97 11.31 10.28 7.21
CA LYS A 97 11.72 9.68 5.93
C LYS A 97 11.37 10.59 4.75
N ASP A 98 12.06 10.39 3.65
CA ASP A 98 11.87 11.14 2.40
C ASP A 98 11.49 10.15 1.29
N ASN A 99 10.24 9.70 1.35
CA ASN A 99 9.65 8.59 0.61
C ASN A 99 8.26 8.98 0.04
N GLY A 100 7.69 8.11 -0.78
CA GLY A 100 6.40 8.33 -1.44
C GLY A 100 5.28 8.68 -0.47
N GLU A 101 5.28 8.13 0.73
CA GLU A 101 4.26 8.37 1.77
C GLU A 101 4.33 9.81 2.29
N PHE A 102 5.54 10.34 2.54
CA PHE A 102 5.74 11.75 2.93
C PHE A 102 5.30 12.71 1.83
N PHE A 103 5.71 12.45 0.59
CA PHE A 103 5.37 13.30 -0.55
C PHE A 103 3.88 13.25 -0.87
N SER A 104 3.23 12.09 -0.73
CA SER A 104 1.77 11.95 -0.87
C SER A 104 1.02 12.70 0.21
N THR A 105 1.52 12.70 1.44
CA THR A 105 0.95 13.51 2.54
C THR A 105 1.09 15.00 2.27
N ALA A 106 2.26 15.46 1.82
CA ALA A 106 2.48 16.85 1.44
C ALA A 106 1.57 17.28 0.28
N LEU A 107 1.44 16.42 -0.74
CA LEU A 107 0.55 16.62 -1.88
C LEU A 107 -0.92 16.68 -1.47
N SER A 108 -1.32 15.83 -0.53
CA SER A 108 -2.67 15.80 0.04
C SER A 108 -2.98 17.11 0.77
N LEU A 109 -2.06 17.60 1.59
CA LEU A 109 -2.21 18.91 2.24
C LEU A 109 -2.34 20.01 1.19
N TYR A 110 -1.42 20.07 0.22
CA TYR A 110 -1.45 21.08 -0.84
C TYR A 110 -2.82 21.14 -1.52
N TYR A 111 -3.31 20.00 -2.02
CA TYR A 111 -4.57 19.98 -2.76
C TYR A 111 -5.80 20.20 -1.88
N SER A 112 -5.75 19.87 -0.59
CA SER A 112 -6.84 20.22 0.34
C SER A 112 -7.03 21.73 0.50
N GLN A 113 -5.99 22.54 0.27
CA GLN A 113 -6.07 24.00 0.41
C GLN A 113 -6.56 24.69 -0.87
N VAL A 114 -6.33 24.08 -2.03
CA VAL A 114 -6.66 24.68 -3.33
C VAL A 114 -7.89 24.04 -3.99
N MET A 115 -8.44 22.97 -3.42
CA MET A 115 -9.66 22.31 -3.93
C MET A 115 -10.81 22.39 -2.93
N PRO A 116 -12.05 22.62 -3.39
CA PRO A 116 -13.21 22.76 -2.51
C PRO A 116 -13.76 21.41 -1.97
N SER A 117 -13.08 20.28 -2.22
CA SER A 117 -13.52 18.94 -1.87
C SER A 117 -12.56 18.24 -0.91
N LYS A 118 -13.11 17.41 -0.01
CA LYS A 118 -12.30 16.52 0.83
C LYS A 118 -11.50 15.56 -0.05
N LEU A 119 -10.23 15.37 0.32
CA LEU A 119 -9.28 14.55 -0.41
C LEU A 119 -9.09 13.20 0.29
N PHE A 120 -9.02 12.12 -0.50
CA PHE A 120 -8.66 10.81 0.02
C PHE A 120 -7.23 10.45 -0.38
N PHE A 121 -6.39 10.19 0.62
CA PHE A 121 -5.07 9.61 0.40
C PHE A 121 -5.20 8.09 0.43
N TYR A 122 -4.92 7.44 -0.69
CA TYR A 122 -4.94 5.99 -0.79
C TYR A 122 -3.54 5.41 -0.65
N THR A 123 -3.35 4.59 0.37
CA THR A 123 -2.13 3.82 0.61
C THR A 123 -2.50 2.47 1.21
N ASP A 124 -1.80 1.42 0.77
CA ASP A 124 -1.84 0.10 1.40
C ASP A 124 -0.74 -0.06 2.49
N ASP A 125 0.04 0.99 2.77
CA ASP A 125 0.92 1.07 3.94
C ASP A 125 0.12 1.52 5.17
N PHE A 126 -0.25 0.57 6.03
CA PHE A 126 -0.98 0.90 7.26
C PHE A 126 -0.14 1.67 8.28
N THR A 127 1.20 1.54 8.25
CA THR A 127 2.07 2.34 9.12
C THR A 127 1.93 3.81 8.76
N ALA A 128 1.89 4.13 7.45
CA ALA A 128 1.63 5.49 6.99
C ALA A 128 0.26 6.02 7.46
N LYS A 129 -0.76 5.16 7.52
CA LYS A 129 -2.06 5.52 8.08
C LYS A 129 -1.96 5.91 9.55
N GLU A 130 -1.27 5.12 10.38
CA GLU A 130 -1.07 5.47 11.80
C GLU A 130 -0.24 6.75 11.95
N ASP A 131 0.86 6.87 11.20
CA ASP A 131 1.79 7.99 11.25
C ASP A 131 1.14 9.33 10.87
N PHE A 132 0.19 9.32 9.92
CA PHE A 132 -0.38 10.55 9.37
C PHE A 132 -1.85 10.82 9.72
N SER A 133 -2.59 9.88 10.35
CA SER A 133 -4.02 10.10 10.66
C SER A 133 -4.27 11.37 11.47
N SER A 134 -3.50 11.58 12.55
CA SER A 134 -3.64 12.80 13.38
C SER A 134 -3.33 14.08 12.61
N PHE A 135 -2.37 14.00 11.67
CA PHE A 135 -2.02 15.13 10.81
C PHE A 135 -3.16 15.46 9.84
N PHE A 136 -3.77 14.44 9.21
CA PHE A 136 -4.92 14.61 8.32
C PHE A 136 -6.13 15.19 9.03
N ASP A 137 -6.44 14.70 10.23
CA ASP A 137 -7.55 15.18 11.04
C ASP A 137 -7.35 16.64 11.46
N LEU A 138 -6.15 16.98 11.97
CA LEU A 138 -5.85 18.33 12.43
C LEU A 138 -5.95 19.38 11.31
N HIS A 139 -5.49 19.03 10.10
CA HIS A 139 -5.48 19.94 8.95
C HIS A 139 -6.73 19.82 8.07
N GLN A 140 -7.71 19.01 8.47
CA GLN A 140 -8.99 18.83 7.77
C GLN A 140 -8.83 18.41 6.29
N ILE A 141 -7.78 17.65 5.98
CA ILE A 141 -7.43 17.25 4.61
C ILE A 141 -8.51 16.34 4.00
N GLY A 142 -9.00 15.40 4.81
CA GLY A 142 -9.93 14.36 4.38
C GLY A 142 -9.60 13.06 5.09
N GLY A 143 -9.39 11.97 4.36
CA GLY A 143 -9.17 10.67 4.98
C GLY A 143 -8.08 9.83 4.31
N ILE A 144 -7.45 8.97 5.11
CA ILE A 144 -6.51 7.95 4.63
C ILE A 144 -7.27 6.63 4.45
N LYS A 145 -7.22 6.07 3.24
CA LYS A 145 -7.96 4.91 2.77
C LYS A 145 -7.01 3.92 2.09
N ASP A 146 -7.48 2.72 1.83
CA ASP A 146 -6.69 1.67 1.16
C ASP A 146 -7.30 1.25 -0.18
N THR A 147 -6.62 0.36 -0.92
CA THR A 147 -7.07 -0.09 -2.24
C THR A 147 -8.44 -0.78 -2.18
N ALA A 148 -8.76 -1.51 -1.11
CA ALA A 148 -10.09 -2.11 -0.96
C ALA A 148 -11.19 -1.03 -0.82
N ASP A 149 -10.92 0.06 -0.08
CA ASP A 149 -11.83 1.21 0.00
C ASP A 149 -12.01 1.90 -1.36
N LEU A 150 -10.93 2.01 -2.16
CA LEU A 150 -10.97 2.58 -3.51
C LEU A 150 -11.84 1.75 -4.46
N LEU A 151 -11.68 0.41 -4.43
CA LEU A 151 -12.50 -0.49 -5.25
C LEU A 151 -13.99 -0.38 -4.90
N LEU A 152 -14.31 -0.25 -3.61
CA LEU A 152 -15.70 0.00 -3.17
C LEU A 152 -16.24 1.34 -3.68
N LEU A 153 -15.43 2.40 -3.63
CA LEU A 153 -15.83 3.69 -4.17
C LEU A 153 -16.12 3.60 -5.67
N LEU A 154 -15.21 3.03 -6.45
CA LEU A 154 -15.38 2.87 -7.89
C LEU A 154 -16.61 2.01 -8.23
N TYR A 155 -16.85 0.94 -7.47
CA TYR A 155 -18.05 0.13 -7.62
C TYR A 155 -19.32 0.97 -7.38
N ARG A 156 -19.36 1.77 -6.32
CA ARG A 156 -20.53 2.60 -6.00
C ARG A 156 -20.81 3.69 -7.02
N LEU A 157 -19.77 4.19 -7.69
CA LEU A 157 -19.88 5.29 -8.67
C LEU A 157 -20.17 4.82 -10.10
N ASP A 158 -20.05 3.52 -10.39
CA ASP A 158 -20.17 3.00 -11.74
C ASP A 158 -21.22 1.89 -11.85
N GLU A 159 -22.34 2.17 -12.51
CA GLU A 159 -23.39 1.19 -12.79
C GLU A 159 -22.86 -0.08 -13.48
N GLN A 160 -21.95 0.07 -14.43
CA GLN A 160 -21.39 -1.03 -15.23
C GLN A 160 -20.39 -1.88 -14.44
N PHE A 161 -19.90 -1.39 -13.29
CA PHE A 161 -19.05 -2.19 -12.41
C PHE A 161 -19.91 -3.17 -11.61
N SER A 162 -19.94 -4.42 -12.04
CA SER A 162 -20.76 -5.47 -11.41
C SER A 162 -20.19 -5.93 -10.07
N LYS A 163 -21.07 -6.46 -9.22
CA LYS A 163 -20.68 -7.04 -7.92
C LYS A 163 -19.71 -8.21 -8.09
N ARG A 164 -19.90 -9.01 -9.14
CA ARG A 164 -19.01 -10.14 -9.48
C ARG A 164 -17.60 -9.67 -9.80
N GLU A 165 -17.46 -8.57 -10.54
CA GLU A 165 -16.15 -7.98 -10.83
C GLU A 165 -15.50 -7.40 -9.58
N LEU A 166 -16.27 -6.74 -8.70
CA LEU A 166 -15.74 -6.22 -7.43
C LEU A 166 -15.19 -7.36 -6.57
N ILE A 167 -15.96 -8.44 -6.38
CA ILE A 167 -15.51 -9.62 -5.62
C ILE A 167 -14.27 -10.23 -6.26
N ARG A 168 -14.24 -10.36 -7.60
CA ARG A 168 -13.04 -10.85 -8.32
C ARG A 168 -11.81 -10.00 -8.00
N LEU A 169 -11.93 -8.67 -8.09
CA LEU A 169 -10.81 -7.75 -7.86
C LEU A 169 -10.34 -7.76 -6.39
N LEU A 170 -11.27 -7.84 -5.43
CA LEU A 170 -10.93 -8.01 -4.02
C LEU A 170 -10.23 -9.35 -3.75
N SER A 171 -10.67 -10.44 -4.38
CA SER A 171 -10.00 -11.74 -4.28
C SER A 171 -8.60 -11.73 -4.91
N SER A 172 -8.43 -11.05 -6.05
CA SER A 172 -7.12 -10.82 -6.67
C SER A 172 -6.21 -10.01 -5.74
N LEU A 173 -6.71 -8.91 -5.17
CA LEU A 173 -5.97 -8.09 -4.21
C LEU A 173 -5.52 -8.88 -2.98
N HIS A 174 -6.41 -9.70 -2.41
CA HIS A 174 -6.05 -10.59 -1.31
C HIS A 174 -4.94 -11.58 -1.72
N SER A 175 -5.03 -12.13 -2.93
CA SER A 175 -4.07 -13.09 -3.45
C SER A 175 -2.69 -12.46 -3.66
N GLU A 176 -2.61 -11.23 -4.17
CA GLU A 176 -1.34 -10.49 -4.32
C GLU A 176 -0.60 -10.37 -2.98
N TYR A 177 -1.31 -10.00 -1.92
CA TYR A 177 -0.72 -9.95 -0.58
C TYR A 177 -0.30 -11.33 -0.07
N ALA A 178 -1.14 -12.36 -0.27
CA ALA A 178 -0.84 -13.72 0.16
C ALA A 178 0.38 -14.33 -0.55
N VAL A 179 0.61 -13.98 -1.83
CA VAL A 179 1.81 -14.37 -2.59
C VAL A 179 3.06 -13.76 -1.96
N GLY A 180 3.02 -12.47 -1.58
CA GLY A 180 4.10 -11.80 -0.86
C GLY A 180 4.47 -12.52 0.44
N LEU A 181 3.48 -12.94 1.23
CA LEU A 181 3.69 -13.74 2.45
C LEU A 181 4.35 -15.09 2.12
N SER A 182 3.84 -15.80 1.12
CA SER A 182 4.33 -17.13 0.74
C SER A 182 5.79 -17.08 0.29
N ASN A 183 6.15 -16.06 -0.49
CA ASN A 183 7.52 -15.84 -0.96
C ASN A 183 8.47 -15.50 0.20
N LEU A 184 8.04 -14.66 1.15
CA LEU A 184 8.81 -14.37 2.36
C LEU A 184 9.07 -15.66 3.17
N ILE A 185 8.04 -16.46 3.40
CA ILE A 185 8.14 -17.75 4.10
C ILE A 185 9.16 -18.65 3.41
N SER A 186 9.10 -18.77 2.08
CA SER A 186 10.04 -19.60 1.31
C SER A 186 11.48 -19.12 1.52
N LYS A 187 11.75 -17.83 1.33
CA LYS A 187 13.11 -17.28 1.52
C LYS A 187 13.65 -17.46 2.94
N LEU A 188 12.79 -17.29 3.96
CA LEU A 188 13.20 -17.53 5.35
C LEU A 188 13.55 -19.00 5.59
N ARG A 189 12.78 -19.94 5.02
CA ARG A 189 13.06 -21.38 5.10
C ARG A 189 14.33 -21.78 4.36
N ASP A 190 14.51 -21.26 3.14
CA ASP A 190 15.71 -21.48 2.36
C ASP A 190 16.94 -20.99 3.11
N TYR A 191 16.86 -19.80 3.72
CA TYR A 191 17.93 -19.27 4.54
C TYR A 191 18.26 -20.16 5.75
N ILE A 192 17.26 -20.68 6.47
CA ILE A 192 17.47 -21.64 7.57
C ILE A 192 18.28 -22.85 7.10
N ASN A 193 17.98 -23.38 5.92
CA ASN A 193 18.65 -24.54 5.38
C ASN A 193 20.15 -24.27 5.12
N THR A 194 20.53 -23.03 4.83
CA THR A 194 21.94 -22.60 4.64
C THR A 194 22.72 -22.36 5.95
N LEU A 195 22.05 -22.34 7.11
CA LEU A 195 22.71 -22.04 8.38
C LEU A 195 23.70 -23.14 8.81
N SER A 196 24.86 -22.72 9.30
CA SER A 196 25.87 -23.62 9.85
C SER A 196 25.37 -24.36 11.11
N PRO A 197 25.89 -25.56 11.41
CA PRO A 197 25.50 -26.34 12.60
C PRO A 197 25.67 -25.59 13.93
N LYS A 198 26.62 -24.65 14.01
CA LYS A 198 26.86 -23.82 15.19
C LYS A 198 25.74 -22.80 15.40
N LEU A 199 25.25 -22.17 14.32
CA LEU A 199 24.12 -21.24 14.39
C LEU A 199 22.78 -21.94 14.58
N ARG A 200 22.62 -23.18 14.09
CA ARG A 200 21.46 -24.03 14.41
C ARG A 200 21.35 -24.34 15.92
N LYS A 201 22.42 -24.12 16.69
CA LYS A 201 22.44 -24.25 18.16
C LYS A 201 22.18 -22.93 18.91
N ASP A 202 22.12 -21.78 18.23
CA ASP A 202 21.69 -20.52 18.84
C ASP A 202 20.19 -20.61 19.14
N LYS A 203 19.86 -20.87 20.41
CA LYS A 203 18.48 -21.15 20.83
C LYS A 203 17.57 -19.94 20.62
N GLU A 204 18.04 -18.74 20.95
CA GLU A 204 17.25 -17.51 20.88
C GLU A 204 16.97 -17.13 19.42
N PHE A 205 18.00 -17.17 18.56
CA PHE A 205 17.85 -16.89 17.13
C PHE A 205 16.86 -17.85 16.46
N ASN A 206 17.05 -19.16 16.66
CA ASN A 206 16.20 -20.16 16.00
C ASN A 206 14.77 -20.16 16.54
N GLU A 207 14.58 -19.91 17.84
CA GLU A 207 13.24 -19.82 18.43
C GLU A 207 12.48 -18.61 17.86
N LYS A 208 13.12 -17.43 17.78
CA LYS A 208 12.50 -16.23 17.21
C LYS A 208 12.18 -16.41 15.73
N LEU A 209 13.09 -17.00 14.95
CA LEU A 209 12.88 -17.21 13.52
C LEU A 209 11.78 -18.24 13.23
N ARG A 210 11.72 -19.35 13.99
CA ARG A 210 10.63 -20.34 13.86
C ARG A 210 9.29 -19.74 14.23
N LYS A 211 9.20 -19.00 15.34
CA LYS A 211 7.97 -18.30 15.75
C LYS A 211 7.51 -17.31 14.69
N LEU A 212 8.42 -16.57 14.05
CA LEU A 212 8.10 -15.69 12.93
C LEU A 212 7.48 -16.46 11.76
N ILE A 213 8.13 -17.56 11.32
CA ILE A 213 7.63 -18.39 10.21
C ILE A 213 6.27 -19.00 10.55
N ASP A 214 6.07 -19.48 11.77
CA ASP A 214 4.81 -20.07 12.21
C ASP A 214 3.67 -19.03 12.23
N LYS A 215 3.95 -17.80 12.66
CA LYS A 215 2.99 -16.69 12.61
C LYS A 215 2.61 -16.34 11.16
N LEU A 216 3.60 -16.21 10.28
CA LEU A 216 3.38 -15.95 8.85
C LEU A 216 2.53 -17.07 8.20
N HIS A 217 2.80 -18.34 8.53
CA HIS A 217 2.02 -19.50 8.05
C HIS A 217 0.55 -19.46 8.47
N LYS A 218 0.29 -19.01 9.70
CA LYS A 218 -1.07 -18.94 10.25
C LYS A 218 -1.82 -17.67 9.82
N HIS A 219 -1.23 -16.84 8.97
CA HIS A 219 -1.72 -15.48 8.67
C HIS A 219 -1.96 -14.63 9.95
N SER A 220 -1.32 -14.99 11.05
CA SER A 220 -1.39 -14.27 12.32
C SER A 220 -0.33 -13.19 12.27
N LEU A 221 -0.73 -12.02 11.74
CA LEU A 221 0.20 -10.92 11.51
C LEU A 221 0.58 -10.23 12.82
N GLU A 222 -0.20 -10.35 13.90
CA GLU A 222 0.03 -9.65 15.17
C GLU A 222 1.52 -9.66 15.61
N ASP A 223 2.01 -8.50 16.06
CA ASP A 223 3.39 -8.29 16.56
C ASP A 223 4.54 -8.64 15.59
N LEU A 224 4.32 -8.80 14.28
CA LEU A 224 5.42 -9.04 13.33
C LEU A 224 6.50 -7.93 13.39
N GLY A 225 6.12 -6.69 13.74
CA GLY A 225 7.05 -5.58 13.96
C GLY A 225 8.08 -5.83 15.07
N ASP A 226 7.73 -6.62 16.09
CA ASP A 226 8.66 -6.99 17.18
C ASP A 226 9.72 -7.98 16.68
N PHE A 227 9.34 -8.90 15.80
CA PHE A 227 10.28 -9.80 15.16
C PHE A 227 11.23 -9.04 14.23
N LYS A 228 10.70 -8.12 13.42
CA LYS A 228 11.53 -7.24 12.57
C LYS A 228 12.54 -6.45 13.41
N SER A 229 12.07 -5.79 14.46
CA SER A 229 12.91 -5.04 15.41
C SER A 229 13.99 -5.90 16.08
N PHE A 230 13.66 -7.16 16.43
CA PHE A 230 14.61 -8.10 17.01
C PHE A 230 15.79 -8.38 16.07
N PHE A 231 15.51 -8.66 14.79
CA PHE A 231 16.55 -8.96 13.81
C PHE A 231 17.34 -7.72 13.37
N GLU A 232 16.75 -6.53 13.39
CA GLU A 232 17.43 -5.26 13.09
C GLU A 232 18.40 -4.81 14.20
N ARG A 233 18.05 -5.01 15.47
CA ARG A 233 18.84 -4.50 16.61
C ARG A 233 20.07 -5.34 16.94
N LYS A 234 20.05 -6.65 16.66
CA LYS A 234 21.15 -7.56 17.04
C LYS A 234 22.29 -7.50 16.03
N ARG A 235 23.52 -7.47 16.55
CA ARG A 235 24.76 -7.47 15.74
C ARG A 235 25.11 -8.90 15.33
N GLY A 236 25.28 -9.12 14.02
CA GLY A 236 25.77 -10.39 13.46
C GLY A 236 25.36 -10.55 12.00
N ASN A 237 26.20 -11.21 11.18
CA ASN A 237 25.92 -11.36 9.74
C ASN A 237 24.59 -12.05 9.45
N HIS A 238 24.15 -12.96 10.32
CA HIS A 238 22.89 -13.69 10.13
C HIS A 238 21.65 -12.87 10.49
N HIS A 239 21.73 -12.06 11.56
CA HIS A 239 20.70 -11.08 11.88
C HIS A 239 20.55 -10.05 10.77
N LYS A 240 21.68 -9.57 10.22
CA LYS A 240 21.69 -8.69 9.04
C LYS A 240 21.05 -9.35 7.83
N GLN A 241 21.36 -10.61 7.54
CA GLN A 241 20.78 -11.30 6.38
C GLN A 241 19.26 -11.48 6.53
N ILE A 242 18.78 -11.87 7.71
CA ILE A 242 17.33 -11.91 7.98
C ILE A 242 16.74 -10.51 7.83
N SER A 243 17.33 -9.48 8.44
CA SER A 243 16.87 -8.10 8.30
C SER A 243 16.79 -7.65 6.82
N CYS A 244 17.76 -8.02 5.99
CA CYS A 244 17.70 -7.78 4.54
C CYS A 244 16.49 -8.48 3.90
N ILE A 245 16.26 -9.77 4.21
CA ILE A 245 15.08 -10.50 3.72
C ILE A 245 13.79 -9.80 4.18
N LEU A 246 13.67 -9.45 5.46
CA LEU A 246 12.46 -8.80 5.98
C LEU A 246 12.20 -7.44 5.33
N ASN A 247 13.26 -6.68 5.05
CA ASN A 247 13.15 -5.38 4.38
C ASN A 247 12.79 -5.51 2.90
N GLU A 248 13.19 -6.60 2.24
CA GLU A 248 12.74 -6.89 0.88
C GLU A 248 11.22 -7.10 0.80
N TYR A 249 10.64 -7.72 1.84
CA TYR A 249 9.19 -7.98 1.96
C TYR A 249 8.52 -7.01 2.95
N ARG A 250 8.97 -5.74 2.99
CA ARG A 250 8.46 -4.75 3.95
C ARG A 250 6.93 -4.66 3.96
N ILE A 251 6.30 -4.76 2.78
CA ILE A 251 4.85 -4.68 2.60
C ILE A 251 4.12 -5.67 3.51
N VAL A 252 4.64 -6.89 3.70
CA VAL A 252 4.01 -7.90 4.57
C VAL A 252 3.89 -7.41 6.01
N PHE A 253 4.87 -6.64 6.48
CA PHE A 253 4.87 -6.04 7.81
C PHE A 253 3.96 -4.81 7.90
N ASP A 254 3.68 -4.18 6.76
CA ASP A 254 2.82 -3.00 6.62
C ASP A 254 1.34 -3.37 6.38
N LEU A 255 1.00 -4.68 6.23
CA LEU A 255 -0.38 -5.19 6.09
C LEU A 255 -1.19 -5.19 7.39
N GLN A 256 -0.63 -4.65 8.47
CA GLN A 256 -1.27 -4.67 9.76
C GLN A 256 -0.93 -3.46 10.62
N THR A 257 -1.79 -3.27 11.61
CA THR A 257 -1.57 -2.42 12.77
C THR A 257 -1.81 -3.24 14.02
N ARG A 258 -1.60 -2.66 15.21
CA ARG A 258 -1.98 -3.32 16.48
C ARG A 258 -3.44 -3.79 16.52
N ASN A 259 -4.32 -3.17 15.73
CA ASN A 259 -5.77 -3.37 15.81
C ASN A 259 -6.42 -3.88 14.52
N ASN A 260 -5.70 -3.99 13.40
CA ASN A 260 -6.28 -4.37 12.11
C ASN A 260 -5.33 -5.23 11.28
N ASN A 261 -5.88 -6.27 10.63
CA ASN A 261 -5.24 -7.10 9.63
C ASN A 261 -5.94 -6.86 8.27
N TYR A 262 -5.16 -6.45 7.26
CA TYR A 262 -5.73 -6.07 5.97
C TYR A 262 -6.28 -7.27 5.18
N LEU A 263 -5.66 -8.46 5.30
CA LEU A 263 -6.18 -9.68 4.69
C LEU A 263 -7.57 -10.00 5.26
N ASP A 264 -7.73 -9.90 6.58
CA ASP A 264 -9.02 -10.11 7.24
C ASP A 264 -10.05 -9.05 6.81
N LYS A 265 -9.64 -7.78 6.65
CA LYS A 265 -10.51 -6.72 6.13
C LYS A 265 -11.08 -7.10 4.77
N ILE A 266 -10.22 -7.51 3.82
CA ILE A 266 -10.64 -7.88 2.46
C ILE A 266 -11.55 -9.12 2.52
N GLN A 267 -11.20 -10.14 3.29
CA GLN A 267 -11.99 -11.36 3.39
C GLN A 267 -13.38 -11.12 4.01
N ASN A 268 -13.44 -10.32 5.07
CA ASN A 268 -14.71 -9.93 5.71
C ASN A 268 -15.57 -9.09 4.77
N LEU A 269 -14.95 -8.21 3.98
CA LEU A 269 -15.66 -7.42 2.97
C LEU A 269 -16.24 -8.32 1.87
N ILE A 270 -15.49 -9.31 1.38
CA ILE A 270 -15.99 -10.27 0.39
C ILE A 270 -17.21 -11.03 0.93
N LYS A 271 -17.12 -11.58 2.15
CA LYS A 271 -18.26 -12.27 2.80
C LYS A 271 -19.49 -11.36 2.94
N TYR A 272 -19.26 -10.13 3.40
CA TYR A 272 -20.33 -9.13 3.51
C TYR A 272 -20.99 -8.87 2.15
N LEU A 273 -20.17 -8.72 1.09
CA LEU A 273 -20.67 -8.53 -0.25
C LEU A 273 -21.46 -9.76 -0.72
N GLU A 274 -21.05 -10.99 -0.46
CA GLU A 274 -21.81 -12.18 -0.85
C GLU A 274 -23.24 -12.17 -0.28
N GLU A 275 -23.41 -11.71 0.97
CA GLU A 275 -24.68 -11.69 1.67
C GLU A 275 -25.54 -10.43 1.41
N LYS A 276 -24.92 -9.29 1.14
CA LYS A 276 -25.60 -7.98 1.11
C LYS A 276 -25.37 -7.21 -0.18
N GLU A 277 -26.30 -6.32 -0.47
CA GLU A 277 -26.14 -5.33 -1.54
C GLU A 277 -25.61 -4.01 -0.99
N LEU A 278 -24.82 -3.33 -1.81
CA LEU A 278 -24.34 -1.99 -1.53
C LEU A 278 -25.11 -1.00 -2.39
N TYR A 279 -25.47 0.13 -1.80
CA TYR A 279 -26.10 1.21 -2.52
C TYR A 279 -25.13 1.85 -3.52
N LYS A 280 -25.51 1.84 -4.80
CA LYS A 280 -24.81 2.51 -5.90
C LYS A 280 -25.43 3.88 -6.11
N PHE A 281 -24.58 4.91 -6.22
CA PHE A 281 -25.04 6.25 -6.52
C PHE A 281 -25.09 6.42 -8.04
N ILE A 282 -26.30 6.55 -8.57
CA ILE A 282 -26.55 6.82 -9.98
C ILE A 282 -26.82 8.33 -10.05
N GLY A 283 -25.78 9.11 -10.30
CA GLY A 283 -25.95 10.53 -10.60
C GLY A 283 -26.41 10.68 -12.04
N GLU A 284 -27.57 11.31 -12.26
CA GLU A 284 -28.00 11.79 -13.57
C GLU A 284 -27.05 12.83 -14.18
#